data_AF-A0A1M7KXQ2-F1
#
_entry.id   AF-A0A1M7KXQ2-F1
#
_cell.length_a   1.000
_cell.length_b   1.000
_cell.length_c   1.000
_cell.angle_alpha   90.00
_cell.angle_beta   90.00
_cell.angle_gamma   90.00
#
_symmetry.space_group_name_H-M   'P 1'
#
loop_
_entity.id
_entity.type
_entity.pdbx_description
1 polymer ?
#
loop_
_entity_poly.entity_id
_entity_poly.type
_entity_poly.pdbx_seq_one_letter_code
_entity_poly.pdbx_strand_id
1 'polypeptide(L)' 'MVDGQLQGMTITANNKKTSILCFEYFKYGDAINPSDIIGKDIRCGGTLASVEVNPNNSKIWISKLHIENAFAREMTPR' A
#
# COMPACT_ATOMS: atom_id res chain seq x y z
N MET A 1 1.42 -7.87 20.45
CA MET A 1 1.51 -7.77 18.98
C MET A 1 1.08 -6.37 18.63
N VAL A 2 2.01 -5.48 18.27
CA VAL A 2 1.65 -4.17 17.73
C VAL A 2 1.32 -4.44 16.27
N ASP A 3 0.05 -4.30 15.90
CA ASP A 3 -0.46 -4.58 14.56
C ASP A 3 0.54 -4.11 13.50
N GLY A 4 0.97 -5.05 12.66
CA GLY A 4 1.97 -4.83 11.61
C GLY A 4 1.44 -3.90 10.53
N GLN A 5 1.32 -2.61 10.83
CA GLN A 5 1.10 -1.55 9.86
C GLN A 5 2.35 -1.47 8.98
N LEU A 6 2.39 -2.30 7.95
CA LEU A 6 3.29 -2.08 6.84
C LEU A 6 2.82 -0.79 6.17
N GLN A 7 3.69 0.22 6.14
CA GLN A 7 3.43 1.50 5.49
C GLN A 7 4.15 1.47 4.14
N GLY A 8 3.37 1.29 3.07
CA GLY A 8 3.84 1.46 1.69
C GLY A 8 3.83 2.94 1.33
N MET A 9 4.82 3.39 0.56
CA MET A 9 4.84 4.75 0.03
C MET A 9 5.21 4.74 -1.44
N THR A 10 4.33 5.30 -2.26
CA THR A 10 4.55 5.49 -3.70
C THR A 10 4.42 6.97 -4.05
N ILE A 11 5.34 7.49 -4.86
CA ILE A 11 5.24 8.86 -5.40
C ILE A 11 5.12 8.75 -6.92
N THR A 12 4.14 9.47 -7.48
CA THR A 12 4.04 9.66 -8.93
C THR A 12 3.93 11.15 -9.26
N ALA A 13 4.50 11.56 -10.38
CA ALA A 13 4.50 12.95 -10.84
C ALA A 13 4.10 13.04 -12.31
N ASN A 14 3.32 14.06 -12.66
CA ASN A 14 2.95 14.34 -14.05
C ASN A 14 3.89 15.36 -14.71
N ASN A 15 3.74 15.55 -16.03
CA ASN A 15 4.54 16.49 -16.83
C ASN A 15 4.38 17.98 -16.44
N LYS A 16 3.38 18.33 -15.61
CA LYS A 16 3.17 19.67 -15.05
C LYS A 16 3.81 19.84 -13.66
N LYS A 17 4.63 18.86 -13.23
CA LYS A 17 5.26 18.81 -11.91
C LYS A 17 4.25 18.78 -10.75
N THR A 18 3.08 18.18 -10.98
CA THR A 18 2.14 17.84 -9.91
C THR A 18 2.44 16.43 -9.45
N SER A 19 2.58 16.24 -8.15
CA SER A 19 2.93 14.98 -7.52
C SER A 19 1.82 14.50 -6.61
N ILE A 20 1.57 13.19 -6.61
CA ILE A 20 0.75 12.51 -5.61
C ILE A 20 1.68 11.67 -4.75
N LEU A 21 1.71 11.94 -3.44
CA LEU A 21 2.29 11.05 -2.45
C LEU A 21 1.19 10.12 -1.97
N CYS A 22 1.32 8.84 -2.30
CA CYS A 22 0.39 7.80 -1.92
C CYS A 22 0.98 7.01 -0.75
N PHE A 23 0.29 7.02 0.38
CA PHE A 23 0.61 6.23 1.57
C PHE A 23 -0.39 5.08 1.64
N GLU A 24 0.11 3.86 1.81
CA GLU A 24 -0.71 2.66 1.83
C GLU A 24 -0.61 2.00 3.22
N TYR A 25 -1.74 1.84 3.87
CA TYR A 25 -1.87 1.22 5.18
C TYR A 25 -2.52 -0.13 5.03
N PHE A 26 -1.77 -1.19 5.31
CA PHE A 26 -2.26 -2.56 5.19
C PHE A 26 -2.63 -3.12 6.56
N LYS A 27 -3.89 -3.51 6.71
CA LYS A 27 -4.38 -4.34 7.81
C LYS A 27 -4.54 -5.77 7.31
N TYR A 28 -3.54 -6.60 7.61
CA TYR A 28 -3.52 -7.99 7.16
C TYR A 28 -4.63 -8.81 7.83
N GLY A 29 -5.31 -9.63 7.03
CA GLY A 29 -6.35 -10.54 7.52
C GLY A 29 -5.78 -11.68 8.35
N ASP A 30 -4.57 -12.13 7.98
CA ASP A 30 -3.82 -13.17 8.66
C ASP A 30 -2.42 -12.65 9.04
N ALA A 31 -1.79 -13.28 10.03
CA ALA A 31 -0.41 -12.96 10.38
C ALA A 31 0.53 -13.26 9.19
N ILE A 32 1.39 -12.31 8.85
CA ILE A 32 2.41 -12.47 7.81
C ILE A 32 3.78 -12.48 8.44
N ASN A 33 4.61 -13.45 8.05
CA ASN A 33 6.01 -13.51 8.42
C ASN A 33 6.89 -12.99 7.26
N PRO A 34 7.56 -11.84 7.41
CA PRO A 34 8.39 -11.26 6.35
C PRO A 34 9.55 -12.16 5.88
N SER A 35 10.06 -13.07 6.72
CA SER A 35 11.14 -13.97 6.30
C SER A 35 10.70 -14.94 5.20
N ASP A 36 9.42 -15.31 5.20
CA ASP A 36 8.87 -16.38 4.35
C ASP A 36 8.63 -15.91 2.91
N ILE A 37 8.75 -14.59 2.68
CA ILE A 37 8.50 -13.90 1.41
C ILE A 37 9.78 -13.37 0.74
N ILE A 38 10.94 -13.44 1.40
CA ILE A 38 12.22 -12.97 0.83
C ILE A 38 12.61 -13.84 -0.37
N GLY A 39 12.94 -13.21 -1.49
CA GLY A 39 13.43 -13.89 -2.70
C GLY A 39 12.36 -14.61 -3.51
N LYS A 40 11.08 -14.40 -3.20
CA LYS A 40 9.94 -15.00 -3.91
C LYS A 40 9.16 -13.96 -4.70
N ASP A 41 8.48 -14.41 -5.74
CA ASP A 41 7.49 -13.60 -6.44
C ASP A 41 6.20 -13.55 -5.62
N ILE A 42 5.93 -12.38 -5.03
CA ILE A 42 4.79 -12.18 -4.14
C ILE A 42 3.74 -11.32 -4.81
N ARG A 43 2.48 -11.77 -4.69
CA ARG A 43 1.31 -10.94 -4.97
C ARG A 43 0.72 -10.43 -3.67
N CYS A 44 0.65 -9.11 -3.56
CA CYS A 44 -0.05 -8.42 -2.49
C CYS A 44 -1.44 -7.98 -2.96
N GLY A 45 -2.36 -7.83 -2.01
CA GLY A 45 -3.70 -7.33 -2.27
C GLY A 45 -4.51 -7.16 -0.99
N GLY A 46 -5.78 -6.80 -1.16
CA GLY A 46 -6.72 -6.62 -0.07
C GLY A 46 -7.98 -5.90 -0.56
N THR A 47 -8.81 -5.48 0.38
CA THR A 47 -10.01 -4.67 0.12
C THR A 47 -9.72 -3.22 0.46
N LEU A 48 -9.94 -2.31 -0.51
CA LEU A 48 -9.83 -0.88 -0.24
C LEU A 48 -11.01 -0.44 0.65
N ALA A 49 -10.72 -0.11 1.91
CA ALA A 49 -11.72 0.27 2.90
C ALA A 49 -12.03 1.76 2.87
N SER A 50 -11.00 2.60 2.74
CA SER A 50 -11.17 4.05 2.62
C SER A 50 -10.01 4.69 1.85
N VAL A 51 -10.29 5.90 1.35
CA VAL A 51 -9.32 6.77 0.68
C VAL A 51 -9.43 8.15 1.31
N GLU A 52 -8.34 8.64 1.90
CA GLU A 52 -8.23 10.03 2.32
C GLU A 52 -7.38 10.79 1.29
N VAL A 53 -7.97 11.77 0.62
CA VAL A 53 -7.22 12.66 -0.27
C VAL A 53 -7.23 14.05 0.33
N ASN A 54 -6.07 14.69 0.41
CA ASN A 54 -5.94 16.10 0.71
C ASN A 54 -5.54 16.86 -0.57
N PRO A 55 -6.51 17.19 -1.44
CA PRO A 55 -6.27 18.12 -2.52
C PRO A 55 -6.19 19.52 -1.90
N ASN A 56 -5.00 20.09 -1.91
CA ASN A 56 -4.76 21.48 -1.53
C ASN A 56 -4.49 22.31 -2.79
N ASN A 57 -4.36 23.64 -2.66
CA ASN A 57 -3.93 24.50 -3.75
C ASN A 57 -2.43 24.35 -4.10
N SER A 58 -1.78 23.24 -3.70
CA SER A 58 -0.40 22.91 -4.03
C SER A 58 -0.33 21.94 -5.20
N LYS A 59 0.86 21.85 -5.80
CA LYS A 59 1.22 20.80 -6.75
C LYS A 59 1.55 19.48 -6.05
N ILE A 60 1.34 19.38 -4.75
CA ILE A 60 1.66 18.23 -3.93
C ILE A 60 0.37 17.75 -3.28
N TRP A 61 -0.15 16.63 -3.78
CA TRP A 61 -1.33 15.98 -3.24
C TRP A 61 -0.91 14.82 -2.37
N ILE A 62 -1.63 14.63 -1.27
CA ILE A 62 -1.43 13.48 -0.38
C ILE A 62 -2.67 12.60 -0.51
N SER A 63 -2.45 11.32 -0.79
CA SER A 63 -3.46 10.28 -0.78
C SER A 63 -3.07 9.23 0.25
N LYS A 64 -4.00 8.82 1.10
CA LYS A 64 -3.83 7.68 1.99
C LYS A 64 -4.85 6.61 1.63
N LEU A 65 -4.37 5.40 1.38
CA LEU A 65 -5.18 4.23 1.10
C LEU A 65 -5.21 3.35 2.34
N HIS A 66 -6.40 3.03 2.82
CA HIS A 66 -6.57 2.05 3.90
C HIS A 66 -7.06 0.75 3.30
N ILE A 67 -6.25 -0.30 3.44
CA ILE A 67 -6.48 -1.61 2.84
C ILE A 67 -6.72 -2.61 3.97
N GLU A 68 -7.91 -3.20 3.99
CA GLU A 68 -8.32 -4.23 4.94
C GLU A 68 -8.30 -5.62 4.32
N ASN A 69 -8.31 -6.65 5.17
CA ASN A 69 -8.16 -8.04 4.75
C ASN A 69 -6.97 -8.20 3.79
N ALA A 70 -5.89 -7.46 4.09
CA ALA A 70 -4.71 -7.46 3.26
C ALA A 70 -4.05 -8.84 3.30
N PHE A 71 -3.42 -9.22 2.21
CA PHE A 71 -2.69 -10.47 2.08
C PHE A 71 -1.43 -10.27 1.25
N ALA A 72 -0.42 -11.09 1.52
CA ALA A 72 0.74 -11.28 0.67
C ALA A 72 0.93 -12.78 0.48
N ARG A 73 0.90 -13.25 -0.77
CA ARG A 73 1.00 -14.67 -1.11
C ARG A 73 1.94 -14.90 -2.26
N GLU A 74 2.67 -16.02 -2.20
CA GLU A 74 3.54 -16.46 -3.28
C GLU A 74 2.73 -16.70 -4.55
N MET A 75 3.20 -16.16 -5.67
CA MET A 75 2.64 -16.45 -6.98
C MET A 75 3.04 -17.87 -7.38
N THR A 76 2.11 -18.81 -7.22
CA THR A 76 2.29 -20.14 -7.80
C THR A 76 2.15 -20.04 -9.32
N PRO A 77 3.13 -20.54 -10.10
CA PRO A 77 2.95 -20.71 -11.54
C PRO A 77 1.68 -21.54 -11.79
N ARG A 78 0.85 -21.10 -12.75
CA ARG A 78 -0.32 -21.86 -13.20
C ARG A 78 0.09 -23.07 -14.03
#